data_AF-A0AAZ3PDF6-F1
#
_entry.id   AF-A0AAZ3PDF6-F1
#
_cell.length_a   1.000
_cell.length_b   1.000
_cell.length_c   1.000
_cell.angle_alpha   90.00
_cell.angle_beta   90.00
_cell.angle_gamma   90.00
#
_symmetry.space_group_name_H-M   'P 1'
#
loop_
_entity.id
_entity.type
_entity.pdbx_description
1 polymer ?
#
loop_
_entity_poly.entity_id
_entity_poly.type
_entity_poly.pdbx_seq_one_letter_code
_entity_poly.pdbx_strand_id
1 'polypeptide(L)'
;MASRSLGLHVARKQDAARSGAVERRNLLTVCRFSVKTLLDRSCLDTIDDSSPEFTNFVSILEQILSHRLKGQTTWFGYETHRSFWDYVKVACSKVSPSCIHSIESMENVHSSRAKGRAWIRLVLMEKRLSEYISSALRDFKTTRRWYEDGAIMLDEEAGLLADTLIGLNTIDFSFCLKGEGLNGSCPAVIDYTPYLKSIQSENSISSDEDRWVCRCKRLEQKYRMALEQKCYLEEMVRLREAQLSQVIPQNKALQQRLTDTHLSHTLEKEQLEYIVLELQDQL
;
A
#
# COMPACT_ATOMS: atom_id res chain seq x y z
N MET A 1 -27.59 -4.71 -56.31
CA MET A 1 -27.03 -3.67 -55.41
C MET A 1 -26.94 -4.09 -53.92
N ALA A 2 -27.48 -5.25 -53.50
CA ALA A 2 -27.43 -5.70 -52.11
C ALA A 2 -26.07 -6.25 -51.62
N SER A 3 -25.20 -6.76 -52.49
CA SER A 3 -23.90 -7.33 -52.05
C SER A 3 -22.85 -6.28 -51.65
N ARG A 4 -22.95 -5.04 -52.17
CA ARG A 4 -22.02 -3.96 -51.79
C ARG A 4 -22.32 -3.38 -50.40
N SER A 5 -23.58 -3.35 -49.97
CA SER A 5 -23.95 -2.88 -48.63
C SER A 5 -23.59 -3.90 -47.54
N LEU A 6 -23.71 -5.21 -47.82
CA LEU A 6 -23.22 -6.25 -46.91
C LEU A 6 -21.70 -6.19 -46.72
N GLY A 7 -20.92 -6.03 -47.80
CA GLY A 7 -19.46 -5.94 -47.72
C GLY A 7 -18.96 -4.74 -46.90
N LEU A 8 -19.60 -3.58 -47.06
CA LEU A 8 -19.30 -2.36 -46.27
C LEU A 8 -19.66 -2.52 -44.79
N HIS A 9 -20.77 -3.20 -44.48
CA HIS A 9 -21.19 -3.45 -43.10
C HIS A 9 -20.29 -4.46 -42.39
N VAL A 10 -19.81 -5.48 -43.11
CA VAL A 10 -18.82 -6.45 -42.60
C VAL A 10 -17.47 -5.78 -42.37
N ALA A 11 -16.98 -4.99 -43.32
CA ALA A 11 -15.71 -4.26 -43.18
C ALA A 11 -15.74 -3.28 -41.98
N ARG A 12 -16.81 -2.47 -41.85
CA ARG A 12 -16.98 -1.56 -40.70
C ARG A 12 -17.03 -2.29 -39.35
N LYS A 13 -17.66 -3.46 -39.30
CA LYS A 13 -17.71 -4.30 -38.09
C LYS A 13 -16.33 -4.87 -37.75
N GLN A 14 -15.54 -5.21 -38.77
CA GLN A 14 -14.16 -5.70 -38.62
C GLN A 14 -13.22 -4.59 -38.15
N ASP A 15 -13.36 -3.38 -38.67
CA ASP A 15 -12.57 -2.22 -38.25
C ASP A 15 -12.93 -1.76 -36.83
N ALA A 16 -14.21 -1.75 -36.47
CA ALA A 16 -14.65 -1.48 -35.11
C ALA A 16 -14.15 -2.54 -34.10
N ALA A 17 -14.15 -3.81 -34.48
CA ALA A 17 -13.60 -4.90 -33.67
C ALA A 17 -12.08 -4.77 -33.48
N ARG A 18 -11.34 -4.43 -34.56
CA ARG A 18 -9.90 -4.15 -34.51
C ARG A 18 -9.58 -2.95 -33.63
N SER A 19 -10.33 -1.86 -33.78
CA SER A 19 -10.17 -0.65 -32.96
C SER A 19 -10.41 -0.94 -31.48
N GLY A 20 -11.43 -1.74 -31.14
CA GLY A 20 -11.69 -2.14 -29.75
C GLY A 20 -10.59 -3.03 -29.16
N ALA A 21 -10.04 -3.97 -29.93
CA ALA A 21 -8.92 -4.79 -29.47
C ALA A 21 -7.65 -3.96 -29.22
N VAL A 22 -7.37 -2.96 -30.07
CA VAL A 22 -6.25 -2.04 -29.87
C VAL A 22 -6.44 -1.21 -28.59
N GLU A 23 -7.64 -0.69 -28.35
CA GLU A 23 -7.98 0.07 -27.15
C GLU A 23 -7.72 -0.75 -25.87
N ARG A 24 -8.21 -2.00 -25.81
CA ARG A 24 -7.99 -2.90 -24.67
C ARG A 24 -6.51 -3.14 -24.40
N ARG A 25 -5.74 -3.44 -25.45
CA ARG A 25 -4.29 -3.67 -25.36
C ARG A 25 -3.55 -2.42 -24.91
N ASN A 26 -3.95 -1.24 -25.36
CA ASN A 26 -3.35 0.02 -24.94
C ASN A 26 -3.59 0.30 -23.46
N LEU A 27 -4.82 0.12 -22.97
CA LEU A 27 -5.15 0.30 -21.55
C LEU A 27 -4.38 -0.67 -20.66
N LEU A 28 -4.28 -1.94 -21.08
CA LEU A 28 -3.50 -2.94 -20.36
C LEU A 28 -2.00 -2.60 -20.35
N THR A 29 -1.47 -2.13 -21.48
CA THR A 29 -0.07 -1.70 -21.60
C THR A 29 0.23 -0.54 -20.65
N VAL A 30 -0.65 0.47 -20.62
CA VAL A 30 -0.54 1.60 -19.69
C VAL A 30 -0.62 1.16 -18.24
N CYS A 31 -1.51 0.21 -17.90
CA CYS A 31 -1.56 -0.38 -16.57
C CYS A 31 -0.26 -1.09 -16.18
N ARG A 32 0.30 -1.88 -17.10
CA ARG A 32 1.58 -2.58 -16.89
C ARG A 32 2.73 -1.59 -16.62
N PHE A 33 2.82 -0.51 -17.40
CA PHE A 33 3.79 0.53 -17.12
C PHE A 33 3.55 1.23 -15.78
N SER A 34 2.29 1.52 -15.45
CA SER A 34 1.92 2.12 -14.17
C SER A 34 2.37 1.26 -12.98
N VAL A 35 2.15 -0.07 -13.05
CA VAL A 35 2.64 -1.02 -12.05
C VAL A 35 4.16 -1.05 -11.99
N LYS A 36 4.87 -1.04 -13.13
CA LYS A 36 6.34 -0.95 -13.16
C LYS A 36 6.83 0.33 -12.49
N THR A 37 6.20 1.47 -12.76
CA THR A 37 6.52 2.75 -12.11
C THR A 37 6.31 2.70 -10.60
N LEU A 38 5.22 2.08 -10.13
CA LEU A 38 4.98 1.90 -8.70
C LEU A 38 6.03 1.00 -8.05
N LEU A 39 6.40 -0.11 -8.69
CA LEU A 39 7.46 -1.01 -8.21
C LEU A 39 8.80 -0.25 -8.08
N ASP A 40 9.15 0.54 -9.08
CA ASP A 40 10.36 1.35 -9.06
C ASP A 40 10.30 2.42 -7.94
N ARG A 41 9.15 3.07 -7.74
CA ARG A 41 8.96 4.09 -6.69
C ARG A 41 9.00 3.48 -5.28
N SER A 42 8.44 2.28 -5.09
CA SER A 42 8.39 1.57 -3.81
C SER A 42 9.78 1.20 -3.27
N CYS A 43 10.78 1.09 -4.14
CA CYS A 43 12.17 0.88 -3.73
C CYS A 43 12.71 2.05 -2.91
N LEU A 44 12.11 3.23 -3.01
CA LEU A 44 12.57 4.47 -2.38
C LEU A 44 11.90 4.66 -1.02
N ASP A 45 10.58 4.66 -0.97
CA ASP A 45 9.79 4.87 0.25
C ASP A 45 8.48 4.09 0.16
N THR A 46 7.78 3.98 1.29
CA THR A 46 6.38 3.54 1.34
C THR A 46 5.52 4.44 0.45
N ILE A 47 4.60 3.83 -0.31
CA ILE A 47 3.72 4.59 -1.20
C ILE A 47 2.47 5.03 -0.44
N ASP A 48 2.17 6.32 -0.47
CA ASP A 48 1.02 6.93 0.20
C ASP A 48 0.03 7.59 -0.80
N ASP A 49 -1.04 8.17 -0.27
CA ASP A 49 -2.12 8.81 -1.06
C ASP A 49 -1.69 10.09 -1.80
N SER A 50 -0.53 10.66 -1.47
CA SER A 50 -0.01 11.86 -2.13
C SER A 50 0.81 11.55 -3.39
N SER A 51 1.18 10.28 -3.60
CA SER A 51 1.95 9.87 -4.76
C SER A 51 1.16 10.10 -6.06
N PRO A 52 1.69 10.88 -7.02
CA PRO A 52 1.07 11.04 -8.32
C PRO A 52 1.07 9.73 -9.11
N GLU A 53 2.10 8.89 -8.95
CA GLU A 53 2.17 7.56 -9.56
C GLU A 53 1.02 6.67 -9.08
N PHE A 54 0.74 6.69 -7.77
CA PHE A 54 -0.38 5.96 -7.18
C PHE A 54 -1.73 6.51 -7.67
N THR A 55 -1.91 7.82 -7.65
CA THR A 55 -3.15 8.47 -8.11
C THR A 55 -3.45 8.11 -9.57
N ASN A 56 -2.42 8.09 -10.42
CA ASN A 56 -2.54 7.70 -11.81
C ASN A 56 -2.90 6.22 -11.96
N PHE A 57 -2.25 5.33 -11.19
CA PHE A 57 -2.56 3.90 -11.16
C PHE A 57 -4.02 3.62 -10.79
N VAL A 58 -4.53 4.23 -9.72
CA VAL A 58 -5.93 4.08 -9.29
C VAL A 58 -6.89 4.49 -10.41
N SER A 59 -6.57 5.57 -11.11
CA SER A 59 -7.38 6.09 -12.22
C SER A 59 -7.39 5.12 -13.41
N ILE A 60 -6.24 4.55 -13.77
CA ILE A 60 -6.10 3.54 -14.82
C ILE A 60 -6.88 2.27 -14.45
N LEU A 61 -6.74 1.80 -13.21
CA LEU A 61 -7.44 0.61 -12.74
C LEU A 61 -8.96 0.82 -12.71
N GLU A 62 -9.43 1.97 -12.22
CA GLU A 62 -10.85 2.36 -12.25
C GLU A 62 -11.38 2.38 -13.69
N GLN A 63 -10.61 2.92 -14.64
CA GLN A 63 -11.00 2.93 -16.06
C GLN A 63 -11.10 1.51 -16.62
N ILE A 64 -10.14 0.63 -16.33
CA ILE A 64 -10.16 -0.76 -16.79
C ILE A 64 -11.36 -1.52 -16.22
N LEU A 65 -11.61 -1.39 -14.92
CA LEU A 65 -12.74 -2.05 -14.25
C LEU A 65 -14.09 -1.46 -14.68
N SER A 66 -14.12 -0.23 -15.18
CA SER A 66 -15.34 0.42 -15.69
C SER A 66 -15.52 0.26 -17.20
N HIS A 67 -14.52 -0.28 -17.91
CA HIS A 67 -14.54 -0.36 -19.37
C HIS A 67 -15.69 -1.26 -19.85
N ARG A 68 -16.66 -0.65 -20.53
CA ARG A 68 -17.89 -1.29 -21.05
C ARG A 68 -18.72 -1.98 -19.95
N LEU A 69 -18.74 -1.40 -18.76
CA LEU A 69 -19.65 -1.82 -17.70
C LEU A 69 -21.08 -1.42 -18.08
N LYS A 70 -22.02 -2.37 -17.99
CA LYS A 70 -23.43 -2.11 -18.30
C LYS A 70 -24.05 -1.17 -17.26
N GLY A 71 -24.93 -0.28 -17.71
CA GLY A 71 -25.83 0.45 -16.82
C GLY A 71 -26.86 -0.48 -16.16
N GLN A 72 -27.54 0.01 -15.12
CA GLN A 72 -28.78 -0.60 -14.65
C GLN A 72 -29.96 0.13 -15.27
N THR A 73 -30.67 -0.52 -16.19
CA THR A 73 -31.97 -0.04 -16.65
C THR A 73 -33.00 -0.33 -15.57
N THR A 74 -33.57 0.72 -14.99
CA THR A 74 -34.68 0.61 -14.04
C THR A 74 -35.97 0.24 -14.79
N TRP A 75 -36.99 -0.26 -14.07
CA TRP A 75 -38.30 -0.61 -14.63
C TRP A 75 -38.95 0.56 -15.41
N PHE A 76 -38.64 1.80 -15.04
CA PHE A 76 -39.11 3.02 -15.70
C PHE A 76 -38.26 3.44 -16.91
N GLY A 77 -37.31 2.61 -17.35
CA GLY A 77 -36.44 2.90 -18.50
C GLY A 77 -35.30 3.88 -18.22
N TYR A 78 -35.18 4.42 -17.01
CA TYR A 78 -34.02 5.23 -16.65
C TYR A 78 -32.78 4.35 -16.46
N GLU A 79 -31.72 4.66 -17.19
CA GLU A 79 -30.40 4.06 -16.95
C GLU A 79 -29.73 4.76 -15.77
N THR A 80 -29.48 3.97 -14.73
CA THR A 80 -28.64 4.38 -13.60
C THR A 80 -27.23 3.85 -13.83
N HIS A 81 -26.23 4.71 -13.66
CA HIS A 81 -24.83 4.31 -13.78
C HIS A 81 -24.47 3.33 -12.66
N ARG A 82 -24.19 2.08 -13.02
CA ARG A 82 -23.51 1.13 -12.13
C ARG A 82 -22.04 1.54 -12.01
N SER A 83 -21.50 1.44 -10.80
CA SER A 83 -20.07 1.60 -10.57
C SER A 83 -19.38 0.24 -10.63
N PHE A 84 -18.07 0.22 -10.94
CA PHE A 84 -17.28 -0.99 -10.79
C PHE A 84 -17.32 -1.57 -9.37
N TRP A 85 -17.53 -0.72 -8.36
CA TRP A 85 -17.72 -1.16 -6.97
C TRP A 85 -18.93 -2.09 -6.81
N ASP A 86 -20.04 -1.79 -7.48
CA ASP A 86 -21.24 -2.62 -7.40
C ASP A 86 -21.00 -4.01 -7.99
N TYR A 87 -20.17 -4.10 -9.05
CA TYR A 87 -19.70 -5.36 -9.60
C TYR A 87 -18.79 -6.11 -8.62
N VAL A 88 -17.79 -5.43 -8.05
CA VAL A 88 -16.83 -6.02 -7.09
C VAL A 88 -17.55 -6.66 -5.91
N LYS A 89 -18.57 -6.00 -5.35
CA LYS A 89 -19.36 -6.56 -4.24
C LYS A 89 -19.94 -7.93 -4.53
N VAL A 90 -20.47 -8.11 -5.75
CA VAL A 90 -21.12 -9.35 -6.15
C VAL A 90 -20.08 -10.40 -6.55
N ALA A 91 -19.14 -10.03 -7.42
CA ALA A 91 -18.16 -10.97 -7.98
C ALA A 91 -17.12 -11.46 -6.96
N CYS A 92 -16.80 -10.63 -5.96
CA CYS A 92 -15.82 -10.97 -4.92
C CYS A 92 -16.45 -11.42 -3.60
N SER A 93 -17.76 -11.73 -3.59
CA SER A 93 -18.48 -12.20 -2.39
C SER A 93 -17.92 -13.48 -1.77
N LYS A 94 -17.16 -14.26 -2.53
CA LYS A 94 -16.53 -15.53 -2.12
C LYS A 94 -15.12 -15.35 -1.54
N VAL A 95 -14.52 -14.17 -1.66
CA VAL A 95 -13.20 -13.89 -1.08
C VAL A 95 -13.34 -13.82 0.44
N SER A 96 -12.51 -14.55 1.18
CA SER A 96 -12.57 -14.60 2.65
C SER A 96 -11.16 -14.64 3.25
N PRO A 97 -10.83 -13.82 4.28
CA PRO A 97 -11.66 -12.73 4.80
C PRO A 97 -11.83 -11.61 3.76
N SER A 98 -12.93 -10.86 3.81
CA SER A 98 -13.20 -9.77 2.87
C SER A 98 -13.44 -8.44 3.57
N CYS A 99 -12.92 -7.36 2.98
CA CYS A 99 -13.10 -6.01 3.48
C CYS A 99 -14.36 -5.31 2.96
N ILE A 100 -15.18 -6.00 2.14
CA ILE A 100 -16.37 -5.41 1.48
C ILE A 100 -17.37 -4.84 2.48
N HIS A 101 -17.68 -5.59 3.55
CA HIS A 101 -18.62 -5.11 4.57
C HIS A 101 -18.08 -3.87 5.27
N SER A 102 -16.79 -3.86 5.65
CA SER A 102 -16.16 -2.74 6.33
C SER A 102 -16.22 -1.45 5.50
N ILE A 103 -16.07 -1.56 4.18
CA ILE A 103 -16.19 -0.42 3.25
C ILE A 103 -17.65 0.03 3.12
N GLU A 104 -18.60 -0.89 3.07
CA GLU A 104 -20.02 -0.52 2.99
C GLU A 104 -20.50 0.26 4.21
N SER A 105 -19.94 -0.02 5.40
CA SER A 105 -20.24 0.66 6.65
C SER A 105 -19.48 1.98 6.89
N MET A 106 -18.66 2.46 5.94
CA MET A 106 -17.91 3.71 6.13
C MET A 106 -18.84 4.92 6.16
N GLU A 107 -18.86 5.64 7.29
CA GLU A 107 -19.72 6.81 7.49
C GLU A 107 -19.32 8.02 6.64
N ASN A 108 -18.04 8.18 6.29
CA ASN A 108 -17.54 9.36 5.55
C ASN A 108 -17.44 9.15 4.02
N VAL A 109 -17.89 7.98 3.52
CA VAL A 109 -17.72 7.55 2.12
C VAL A 109 -19.07 7.07 1.58
N HIS A 110 -19.82 8.00 0.98
CA HIS A 110 -21.22 7.73 0.62
C HIS A 110 -21.41 7.24 -0.81
N SER A 111 -20.59 7.71 -1.76
CA SER A 111 -20.79 7.36 -3.17
C SER A 111 -20.21 5.98 -3.51
N SER A 112 -20.84 5.26 -4.43
CA SER A 112 -20.34 3.95 -4.88
C SER A 112 -18.92 4.04 -5.49
N ARG A 113 -18.60 5.16 -6.15
CA ARG A 113 -17.26 5.42 -6.69
C ARG A 113 -16.24 5.62 -5.58
N ALA A 114 -16.58 6.41 -4.56
CA ALA A 114 -15.71 6.63 -3.41
C ALA A 114 -15.47 5.33 -2.63
N LYS A 115 -16.50 4.49 -2.48
CA LYS A 115 -16.36 3.13 -1.92
C LYS A 115 -15.45 2.25 -2.77
N GLY A 116 -15.57 2.28 -4.10
CA GLY A 116 -14.65 1.59 -5.00
C GLY A 116 -13.19 2.05 -4.87
N ARG A 117 -12.96 3.36 -4.72
CA ARG A 117 -11.61 3.92 -4.49
C ARG A 117 -11.06 3.58 -3.11
N ALA A 118 -11.91 3.50 -2.09
CA ALA A 118 -11.55 3.03 -0.75
C ALA A 118 -11.18 1.54 -0.79
N TRP A 119 -11.94 0.74 -1.54
CA TRP A 119 -11.66 -0.66 -1.77
C TRP A 119 -10.29 -0.88 -2.38
N ILE A 120 -9.94 -0.18 -3.48
CA ILE A 120 -8.62 -0.30 -4.13
C ILE A 120 -7.50 -0.08 -3.11
N ARG A 121 -7.57 1.01 -2.32
CA ARG A 121 -6.59 1.31 -1.27
C ARG A 121 -6.48 0.20 -0.24
N LEU A 122 -7.61 -0.27 0.28
CA LEU A 122 -7.64 -1.26 1.34
C LEU A 122 -7.10 -2.61 0.87
N VAL A 123 -7.49 -3.10 -0.31
CA VAL A 123 -6.97 -4.37 -0.85
C VAL A 123 -5.51 -4.30 -1.28
N LEU A 124 -5.00 -3.10 -1.63
CA LEU A 124 -3.57 -2.89 -1.86
C LEU A 124 -2.78 -2.93 -0.55
N MET A 125 -3.27 -2.30 0.52
CA MET A 125 -2.66 -2.40 1.86
C MET A 125 -2.69 -3.84 2.38
N GLU A 126 -3.76 -4.59 2.10
CA GLU A 126 -3.84 -6.01 2.43
C GLU A 126 -2.98 -6.90 1.51
N LYS A 127 -2.40 -6.36 0.42
CA LYS A 127 -1.62 -7.09 -0.59
C LYS A 127 -2.41 -8.19 -1.32
N ARG A 128 -3.69 -7.92 -1.60
CA ARG A 128 -4.65 -8.90 -2.11
C ARG A 128 -5.39 -8.47 -3.37
N LEU A 129 -5.07 -7.31 -3.96
CA LEU A 129 -5.77 -6.82 -5.16
C LEU A 129 -5.85 -7.89 -6.28
N SER A 130 -4.73 -8.56 -6.59
CA SER A 130 -4.66 -9.62 -7.59
C SER A 130 -5.54 -10.83 -7.26
N GLU A 131 -5.65 -11.20 -5.98
CA GLU A 131 -6.52 -12.28 -5.49
C GLU A 131 -8.00 -11.95 -5.75
N TYR A 132 -8.43 -10.72 -5.42
CA TYR A 132 -9.81 -10.30 -5.65
C TYR A 132 -10.16 -10.28 -7.14
N ILE A 133 -9.30 -9.71 -7.98
CA ILE A 133 -9.52 -9.71 -9.44
C ILE A 133 -9.58 -11.14 -9.97
N SER A 134 -8.64 -12.01 -9.58
CA SER A 134 -8.64 -13.42 -9.97
C SER A 134 -9.88 -14.18 -9.49
N SER A 135 -10.41 -13.86 -8.31
CA SER A 135 -11.68 -14.42 -7.82
C SER A 135 -12.86 -13.96 -8.67
N ALA A 136 -12.91 -12.68 -9.03
CA ALA A 136 -13.97 -12.12 -9.87
C ALA A 136 -13.98 -12.75 -11.27
N LEU A 137 -12.81 -12.98 -11.86
CA LEU A 137 -12.68 -13.63 -13.18
C LEU A 137 -13.09 -15.10 -13.17
N ARG A 138 -12.95 -15.80 -12.03
CA ARG A 138 -13.43 -17.18 -11.87
C ARG A 138 -14.96 -17.27 -11.89
N ASP A 139 -15.68 -16.24 -11.44
CA ASP A 139 -17.14 -16.16 -11.54
C ASP A 139 -17.58 -15.53 -12.88
N PHE A 140 -17.17 -16.17 -13.99
CA PHE A 140 -17.42 -15.65 -15.34
C PHE A 140 -18.91 -15.41 -15.63
N LYS A 141 -19.81 -16.21 -15.06
CA LYS A 141 -21.27 -16.03 -15.19
C LYS A 141 -21.72 -14.69 -14.63
N THR A 142 -21.20 -14.29 -13.47
CA THR A 142 -21.48 -12.98 -12.88
C THR A 142 -20.85 -11.90 -13.73
N THR A 143 -19.55 -11.99 -14.04
CA THR A 143 -18.83 -10.99 -14.84
C THR A 143 -19.51 -10.72 -16.19
N ARG A 144 -19.93 -11.76 -16.91
CA ARG A 144 -20.67 -11.65 -18.18
C ARG A 144 -21.99 -10.88 -18.07
N ARG A 145 -22.68 -10.95 -16.92
CA ARG A 145 -23.91 -10.18 -16.69
C ARG A 145 -23.63 -8.69 -16.54
N TRP A 146 -22.48 -8.32 -15.98
CA TRP A 146 -22.13 -6.92 -15.68
C TRP A 146 -21.48 -6.18 -16.85
N TYR A 147 -20.80 -6.86 -17.77
CA TYR A 147 -20.05 -6.22 -18.86
C TYR A 147 -20.66 -6.48 -20.23
N GLU A 148 -20.52 -5.51 -21.15
CA GLU A 148 -20.87 -5.66 -22.56
C GLU A 148 -19.83 -6.46 -23.34
N ASP A 149 -20.20 -6.91 -24.54
CA ASP A 149 -19.28 -7.58 -25.46
C ASP A 149 -18.06 -6.71 -25.78
N GLY A 150 -16.87 -7.34 -25.75
CA GLY A 150 -15.60 -6.67 -25.98
C GLY A 150 -15.06 -5.86 -24.78
N ALA A 151 -15.63 -6.03 -23.58
CA ALA A 151 -15.05 -5.50 -22.35
C ALA A 151 -13.75 -6.22 -21.98
N ILE A 152 -12.80 -5.48 -21.39
CA ILE A 152 -11.51 -6.04 -20.92
C ILE A 152 -11.74 -7.22 -19.98
N MET A 153 -12.68 -7.09 -19.04
CA MET A 153 -12.96 -8.10 -18.02
C MET A 153 -13.56 -9.41 -18.56
N LEU A 154 -13.92 -9.48 -19.85
CA LEU A 154 -14.48 -10.67 -20.50
C LEU A 154 -13.54 -11.34 -21.50
N ASP A 155 -12.36 -10.76 -21.73
CA ASP A 155 -11.44 -11.16 -22.79
C ASP A 155 -10.09 -11.58 -22.18
N GLU A 156 -9.16 -12.08 -23.00
CA GLU A 156 -7.86 -12.61 -22.55
C GLU A 156 -7.03 -11.56 -21.78
N GLU A 157 -7.23 -10.28 -22.06
CA GLU A 157 -6.58 -9.18 -21.35
C GLU A 157 -6.87 -9.16 -19.84
N ALA A 158 -7.99 -9.75 -19.39
CA ALA A 158 -8.31 -9.83 -17.96
C ALA A 158 -7.34 -10.71 -17.18
N GLY A 159 -6.89 -11.83 -17.77
CA GLY A 159 -5.89 -12.70 -17.15
C GLY A 159 -4.55 -11.99 -17.01
N LEU A 160 -4.10 -11.33 -18.09
CA LEU A 160 -2.88 -10.53 -18.10
C LEU A 160 -2.92 -9.38 -17.09
N LEU A 161 -4.09 -8.76 -16.89
CA LEU A 161 -4.29 -7.76 -15.84
C LEU A 161 -4.06 -8.39 -14.46
N ALA A 162 -4.69 -9.52 -14.16
CA ALA A 162 -4.52 -10.20 -12.87
C ALA A 162 -3.06 -10.54 -12.59
N ASP A 163 -2.33 -11.08 -13.58
CA ASP A 163 -0.91 -11.41 -13.47
C ASP A 163 -0.05 -10.17 -13.23
N THR A 164 -0.33 -9.08 -13.94
CA THR A 164 0.38 -7.80 -13.77
C THR A 164 0.21 -7.27 -12.34
N LEU A 165 -1.00 -7.41 -11.77
CA LEU A 165 -1.32 -6.93 -10.42
C LEU A 165 -0.63 -7.74 -9.31
N ILE A 166 -0.14 -8.95 -9.56
CA ILE A 166 0.61 -9.75 -8.57
C ILE A 166 1.85 -9.00 -8.09
N GLY A 167 2.52 -8.25 -8.98
CA GLY A 167 3.71 -7.48 -8.64
C GLY A 167 3.47 -6.50 -7.49
N LEU A 168 2.26 -5.93 -7.39
CA LEU A 168 1.92 -4.96 -6.35
C LEU A 168 1.93 -5.56 -4.93
N ASN A 169 1.84 -6.88 -4.78
CA ASN A 169 1.87 -7.54 -3.47
C ASN A 169 3.22 -7.37 -2.76
N THR A 170 4.30 -7.02 -3.47
CA THR A 170 5.62 -6.77 -2.88
C THR A 170 5.80 -5.35 -2.37
N ILE A 171 4.84 -4.45 -2.65
CA ILE A 171 4.91 -3.04 -2.29
C ILE A 171 4.26 -2.84 -0.92
N ASP A 172 4.89 -2.02 -0.08
CA ASP A 172 4.29 -1.55 1.17
C ASP A 172 3.56 -0.23 0.94
N PHE A 173 2.23 -0.31 0.98
CA PHE A 173 1.33 0.83 0.87
C PHE A 173 0.88 1.33 2.23
N SER A 174 0.77 2.65 2.40
CA SER A 174 0.29 3.29 3.62
C SER A 174 -0.67 4.42 3.29
N PHE A 175 -1.97 4.16 3.36
CA PHE A 175 -3.02 5.11 2.97
C PHE A 175 -3.82 5.66 4.15
N CYS A 176 -4.29 6.89 4.01
CA CYS A 176 -5.19 7.53 4.97
C CYS A 176 -6.60 7.54 4.39
N LEU A 177 -7.47 6.65 4.89
CA LEU A 177 -8.88 6.60 4.51
C LEU A 177 -9.69 7.73 5.18
N LYS A 178 -9.30 9.00 4.96
CA LYS A 178 -10.12 10.17 5.32
C LYS A 178 -10.87 10.63 4.07
N GLY A 179 -12.19 10.82 4.18
CA GLY A 179 -13.12 10.89 3.04
C GLY A 179 -12.81 11.92 1.93
N GLU A 180 -12.00 12.95 2.18
CA GLU A 180 -11.69 13.99 1.19
C GLU A 180 -11.01 13.47 -0.09
N GLY A 181 -10.05 12.55 0.02
CA GLY A 181 -9.35 11.97 -1.15
C GLY A 181 -10.19 10.96 -1.96
N LEU A 182 -11.31 10.49 -1.39
CA LEU A 182 -12.16 9.45 -1.96
C LEU A 182 -13.38 10.02 -2.69
N ASN A 183 -13.85 11.20 -2.26
CA ASN A 183 -15.12 11.80 -2.69
C ASN A 183 -15.05 12.62 -3.98
N GLY A 184 -13.92 12.60 -4.71
CA GLY A 184 -13.79 13.27 -6.01
C GLY A 184 -14.87 12.81 -7.00
N SER A 185 -15.78 13.72 -7.35
CA SER A 185 -16.98 13.42 -8.17
C SER A 185 -16.65 13.04 -9.62
N CYS A 186 -15.51 13.50 -10.14
CA CYS A 186 -15.09 13.27 -11.52
C CYS A 186 -14.16 12.05 -11.66
N PRO A 187 -14.14 11.37 -12.83
CA PRO A 187 -13.03 10.51 -13.22
C PRO A 187 -11.74 11.32 -13.15
N ALA A 188 -10.72 10.80 -12.45
CA ALA A 188 -9.44 11.48 -12.38
C ALA A 188 -8.76 11.45 -13.77
N VAL A 189 -8.10 12.55 -14.12
CA VAL A 189 -7.39 12.67 -15.41
C VAL A 189 -6.14 11.79 -15.35
N ILE A 190 -6.03 10.83 -16.26
CA ILE A 190 -4.84 9.98 -16.37
C ILE A 190 -3.77 10.73 -17.14
N ASP A 191 -2.59 10.91 -16.53
CA ASP A 191 -1.42 11.42 -17.22
C ASP A 191 -0.71 10.28 -17.96
N TYR A 192 -0.82 10.29 -19.29
CA TYR A 192 -0.20 9.31 -20.17
C TYR A 192 1.27 9.64 -20.53
N THR A 193 1.73 10.86 -20.25
CA THR A 193 3.08 11.34 -20.60
C THR A 193 4.21 10.38 -20.20
N PRO A 194 4.27 9.84 -18.96
CA PRO A 194 5.34 8.93 -18.57
C PRO A 194 5.33 7.61 -19.37
N TYR A 195 4.16 7.13 -19.76
CA TYR A 195 4.00 5.85 -20.45
C TYR A 195 4.30 5.96 -21.94
N LEU A 196 3.96 7.08 -22.57
CA LEU A 196 4.32 7.33 -23.97
C LEU A 196 5.84 7.37 -24.17
N LYS A 197 6.57 7.99 -23.23
CA LYS A 197 8.06 7.99 -23.23
C LYS A 197 8.61 6.59 -22.99
N SER A 198 7.97 5.84 -22.10
CA SER A 198 8.39 4.48 -21.75
C SER A 198 8.21 3.49 -22.92
N ILE A 199 7.11 3.58 -23.68
CA ILE A 199 6.87 2.80 -24.90
C ILE A 199 7.95 3.07 -25.96
N GLN A 200 8.38 4.33 -26.09
CA GLN A 200 9.46 4.70 -27.01
C GLN A 200 10.82 4.15 -26.57
N SER A 201 11.06 4.03 -25.25
CA SER A 201 12.30 3.49 -24.69
C SER A 201 12.35 1.97 -24.54
N GLU A 202 11.22 1.26 -24.42
CA GLU A 202 11.25 -0.22 -24.35
C GLU A 202 11.74 -0.86 -25.66
N ASN A 203 11.64 -0.15 -26.78
CA ASN A 203 12.20 -0.57 -28.06
C ASN A 203 13.73 -0.42 -28.15
N SER A 204 14.38 0.21 -27.15
CA SER A 204 15.83 0.24 -27.00
C SER A 204 16.26 -0.65 -25.82
N ILE A 205 16.87 -1.79 -26.15
CA ILE A 205 17.32 -2.87 -25.26
C ILE A 205 18.24 -2.41 -24.08
N SER A 206 18.71 -1.17 -24.08
CA SER A 206 19.62 -0.59 -23.08
C SER A 206 18.97 -0.21 -21.74
N SER A 207 17.64 -0.04 -21.66
CA SER A 207 17.01 0.63 -20.50
C SER A 207 16.90 -0.19 -19.20
N ASP A 208 16.86 -1.52 -19.29
CA ASP A 208 16.63 -2.35 -18.09
C ASP A 208 17.90 -2.60 -17.26
N GLU A 209 19.10 -2.67 -17.86
CA GLU A 209 20.36 -2.77 -17.09
C GLU A 209 20.64 -1.52 -16.27
N ASP A 210 20.53 -0.33 -16.88
CA ASP A 210 20.76 0.95 -16.19
C ASP A 210 19.84 1.12 -14.97
N ARG A 211 18.63 0.55 -15.05
CA ARG A 211 17.63 0.55 -13.97
C ARG A 211 18.02 -0.37 -12.81
N TRP A 212 18.54 -1.57 -13.09
CA TRP A 212 19.06 -2.48 -12.05
C TRP A 212 20.29 -1.89 -11.35
N VAL A 213 21.17 -1.24 -12.11
CA VAL A 213 22.35 -0.55 -11.56
C VAL A 213 21.91 0.61 -10.65
N CYS A 214 20.93 1.42 -11.06
CA CYS A 214 20.39 2.48 -10.21
C CYS A 214 19.74 1.95 -8.93
N ARG A 215 19.01 0.82 -9.01
CA ARG A 215 18.44 0.15 -7.82
C ARG A 215 19.52 -0.38 -6.88
N CYS A 216 20.54 -1.06 -7.42
CA CYS A 216 21.66 -1.57 -6.62
C CYS A 216 22.41 -0.45 -5.90
N LYS A 217 22.82 0.60 -6.63
CA LYS A 217 23.51 1.76 -6.03
C LYS A 217 22.69 2.43 -4.91
N ARG A 218 21.37 2.42 -5.04
CA ARG A 218 20.49 3.06 -4.06
C ARG A 218 20.16 2.16 -2.86
N LEU A 219 20.09 0.84 -3.06
CA LEU A 219 20.05 -0.13 -1.97
C LEU A 219 21.33 -0.08 -1.15
N GLU A 220 22.48 0.00 -1.82
CA GLU A 220 23.79 0.19 -1.22
C GLU A 220 23.83 1.48 -0.38
N GLN A 221 23.28 2.58 -0.90
CA GLN A 221 23.12 3.83 -0.15
C GLN A 221 22.29 3.64 1.13
N LYS A 222 21.14 2.96 1.04
CA LYS A 222 20.27 2.70 2.21
C LYS A 222 20.98 1.82 3.24
N TYR A 223 21.64 0.76 2.79
CA TYR A 223 22.41 -0.12 3.66
C TYR A 223 23.54 0.64 4.37
N ARG A 224 24.24 1.54 3.66
CA ARG A 224 25.26 2.41 4.24
C ARG A 224 24.70 3.32 5.33
N MET A 225 23.59 4.00 5.08
CA MET A 225 22.95 4.86 6.10
C MET A 225 22.50 4.06 7.32
N ALA A 226 21.92 2.87 7.12
CA ALA A 226 21.53 1.99 8.22
C ALA A 226 22.74 1.50 9.03
N LEU A 227 23.87 1.23 8.37
CA LEU A 227 25.11 0.85 9.04
C LEU A 227 25.67 2.00 9.89
N GLU A 228 25.66 3.22 9.36
CA GLU A 228 26.06 4.42 10.11
C GLU A 228 25.17 4.64 11.35
N GLN A 229 23.86 4.50 11.20
CA GLN A 229 22.91 4.58 12.33
C GLN A 229 23.19 3.49 13.37
N LYS A 230 23.47 2.25 12.93
CA LYS A 230 23.84 1.16 13.84
C LYS A 230 25.11 1.48 14.61
N CYS A 231 26.17 1.92 13.94
CA CYS A 231 27.44 2.29 14.58
C CYS A 231 27.25 3.41 15.61
N TYR A 232 26.43 4.41 15.30
CA TYR A 232 26.11 5.48 16.23
C TYR A 232 25.42 4.95 17.49
N LEU A 233 24.42 4.06 17.33
CA LEU A 233 23.72 3.46 18.46
C LEU A 233 24.64 2.58 19.32
N GLU A 234 25.52 1.79 18.69
CA GLU A 234 26.50 0.96 19.40
C GLU A 234 27.48 1.81 20.23
N GLU A 235 27.93 2.96 19.72
CA GLU A 235 28.80 3.86 20.46
C GLU A 235 28.07 4.52 21.64
N MET A 236 26.80 4.91 21.45
CA MET A 236 25.97 5.43 22.53
C MET A 236 25.78 4.39 23.65
N VAL A 237 25.53 3.13 23.29
CA VAL A 237 25.42 2.03 24.26
C VAL A 237 26.74 1.85 25.01
N ARG A 238 27.87 1.82 24.31
CA ARG A 238 29.20 1.70 24.92
C ARG A 238 29.49 2.81 25.94
N LEU A 239 29.17 4.06 25.59
CA LEU A 239 29.33 5.21 26.49
C LEU A 239 28.45 5.07 27.75
N ARG A 240 27.21 4.59 27.59
CA ARG A 240 26.30 4.36 28.72
C ARG A 240 26.79 3.23 29.62
N GLU A 241 27.28 2.14 29.06
CA GLU A 241 27.88 1.03 29.82
C GLU A 241 29.12 1.49 30.59
N ALA A 242 29.98 2.31 29.97
CA ALA A 242 31.15 2.89 30.63
C ALA A 242 30.74 3.78 31.82
N GLN A 243 29.73 4.64 31.65
CA GLN A 243 29.19 5.45 32.76
C GLN A 243 28.64 4.58 33.89
N LEU A 244 27.88 3.54 33.57
CA LEU A 244 27.35 2.60 34.56
C LEU A 244 28.48 1.88 35.31
N SER A 245 29.54 1.48 34.62
CA SER A 245 30.69 0.80 35.23
C SER A 245 31.43 1.65 36.27
N GLN A 246 31.35 2.99 36.16
CA GLN A 246 31.90 3.92 37.15
C GLN A 246 30.93 4.23 38.29
N VAL A 247 29.66 4.48 37.97
CA VAL A 247 28.66 4.91 38.96
C VAL A 247 28.26 3.77 39.90
N ILE A 248 28.17 2.53 39.41
CA ILE A 248 27.75 1.38 40.24
C ILE A 248 28.70 1.13 41.42
N PRO A 249 30.04 1.00 41.23
CA PRO A 249 30.97 0.83 42.35
C PRO A 249 30.98 2.03 43.31
N GLN A 250 30.90 3.25 42.78
CA GLN A 250 30.91 4.46 43.59
C GLN A 250 29.67 4.53 44.49
N ASN A 251 28.50 4.17 43.96
CA ASN A 251 27.27 4.09 44.74
C ASN A 251 27.35 2.99 45.80
N LYS A 252 27.88 1.82 45.46
CA LYS A 252 28.11 0.72 46.41
C LYS A 252 29.07 1.14 47.54
N ALA A 253 30.15 1.85 47.23
CA ALA A 253 31.10 2.35 48.22
C ALA A 253 30.49 3.44 49.11
N LEU A 254 29.63 4.30 48.57
CA LEU A 254 28.87 5.27 49.34
C LEU A 254 27.88 4.61 50.30
N GLN A 255 27.15 3.59 49.83
CA GLN A 255 26.24 2.81 50.68
C GLN A 255 26.99 2.13 51.82
N GLN A 256 28.16 1.54 51.55
CA GLN A 256 28.97 0.91 52.59
C GLN A 256 29.43 1.92 53.65
N ARG A 257 29.91 3.10 53.23
CA ARG A 257 30.32 4.14 54.19
C ARG A 257 29.14 4.63 55.03
N LEU A 258 27.95 4.74 54.46
CA LEU A 258 26.74 5.12 55.18
C LEU A 258 26.37 4.07 56.23
N THR A 259 26.45 2.77 55.90
CA THR A 259 26.21 1.70 56.87
C THR A 259 27.26 1.68 57.98
N ASP A 260 28.53 1.89 57.65
CA ASP A 260 29.62 1.89 58.64
C ASP A 260 29.50 3.08 59.62
N THR A 261 29.17 4.27 59.11
CA THR A 261 28.91 5.45 59.97
C THR A 261 27.68 5.27 60.84
N HIS A 262 26.61 4.66 60.31
CA HIS A 262 25.42 4.35 61.11
C HIS A 262 25.72 3.38 62.27
N LEU A 263 26.54 2.35 62.00
CA LEU A 263 26.99 1.41 63.02
C LEU A 263 27.84 2.12 64.09
N SER A 264 28.79 2.96 63.68
CA SER A 264 29.64 3.75 64.59
C SER A 264 28.81 4.64 65.52
N HIS A 265 27.85 5.39 64.95
CA HIS A 265 26.97 6.25 65.75
C HIS A 265 26.11 5.45 66.73
N THR A 266 25.69 4.24 66.35
CA THR A 266 24.91 3.37 67.24
C THR A 266 25.76 2.90 68.42
N LEU A 267 27.00 2.47 68.18
CA LEU A 267 27.93 2.05 69.22
C LEU A 267 28.30 3.22 70.16
N GLU A 268 28.58 4.41 69.62
CA GLU A 268 28.84 5.60 70.43
C GLU A 268 27.65 5.96 71.31
N LYS A 269 26.43 5.86 70.77
CA LYS A 269 25.21 6.09 71.54
C LYS A 269 25.08 5.09 72.70
N GLU A 270 25.29 3.80 72.46
CA GLU A 270 25.25 2.77 73.50
C GLU A 270 26.32 2.99 74.58
N GLN A 271 27.53 3.40 74.18
CA GLN A 271 28.60 3.75 75.13
C GLN A 271 28.24 4.95 76.00
N LEU A 272 27.66 6.00 75.41
CA LEU A 272 27.21 7.17 76.16
C LEU A 272 26.06 6.82 77.13
N GLU A 273 25.11 5.99 76.70
CA GLU A 273 24.05 5.50 77.57
C GLU A 273 24.61 4.71 78.77
N TYR A 274 25.61 3.85 78.54
CA TYR A 274 26.31 3.13 79.61
C TYR A 274 27.00 4.08 80.60
N ILE A 275 27.74 5.07 80.10
CA ILE A 275 28.43 6.06 80.95
C ILE A 275 27.43 6.85 81.79
N VAL A 276 26.29 7.25 81.21
CA VAL A 276 25.24 7.97 81.96
C VAL A 276 24.68 7.10 83.10
N LEU A 277 24.43 5.81 82.85
CA LEU A 277 23.97 4.88 83.88
C LEU A 277 24.99 4.73 85.01
N GLU A 278 26.28 4.59 84.67
CA GLU A 278 27.36 4.48 85.65
C GLU A 278 27.50 5.75 86.51
N LEU A 279 27.37 6.93 85.89
CA LEU A 279 27.39 8.21 86.61
C LEU A 279 26.16 8.41 87.52
N GLN A 280 25.00 7.88 87.13
CA GLN A 280 23.79 7.93 87.96
C GLN A 280 23.87 7.03 89.20
N ASP A 281 24.59 5.91 89.13
CA ASP A 281 24.79 4.99 90.27
C ASP A 281 25.73 5.57 91.35
N GLN A 282 26.55 6.56 90.99
CA GLN A 282 27.52 7.22 91.88
C GLN A 282 26.95 8.42 92.65
N LEU A 283 25.69 8.82 92.39
CA LEU A 283 24.99 9.95 93.03
C LEU A 283 23.92 9.47 94.01
#